data_AF-A0AA43Q8D4-F1
#
_entry.id   AF-A0AA43Q8D4-F1
#
_cell.length_a   1.000
_cell.length_b   1.000
_cell.length_c   1.000
_cell.angle_alpha   90.00
_cell.angle_beta   90.00
_cell.angle_gamma   90.00
#
_symmetry.space_group_name_H-M   'P 1'
#
loop_
_entity.id
_entity.type
_entity.pdbx_description
1 polymer ?
#
loop_
_entity_poly.entity_id
_entity_poly.type
_entity_poly.pdbx_seq_one_letter_code
_entity_poly.pdbx_strand_id
1 'polypeptide(L)'
;LQVGSIERGNREILLEAGPHFESSAEVGATVIKSVAGRPVYLRDVARIEDGPADVDHYTRIGFGPAVDEMPTIGHATGNKPQVGQERQMVTIAVAKRKGSNAVHVAEAVIATAEKLHGTLIPEDILLSISRDYGETANHKVNELVKHLSFAIVIIVVLLAFSLGLKESFIVSIAVPMTLALTLLLDYLSGYTINRVTLFALILSLGLLVDDPIVDVENIHRHYKLRKESPLQALLTAVDEVRPPTILATFTVIVSFLPMFFITGMMGPYMAPMAFNVPIAMIVSLIVAFTVTPWASFKLLQSEYHKHSDEAPLELKQTFIYRTYNAALGPLLATSGRAKLFLLIVLIAFIGSTLLAVTRAVPLKLLPFDNKNELQIMIDMPRGSTLEQTDEVARALGSYLATVNEVTDYQTYTGLAAPMDFNGMVRHYYLRSGGYVGEVRINLLAKDRREQQSHEIALRIRPDIERLGKKYGANLKITEIPPGPPVLSDLVAEVYGPPEASIDSLVAVSKRVRADMEKTEGVVDVDDYSEAQHDKMHFHLNREKAALSGISVAEVAQTLRIAAAGQTVGIVHVDSESQPLE
;
A
#
# COMPACT_ATOMS: atom_id res chain seq x y z
N LEU A 1 -11.03 -47.91 -1.87
CA LEU A 1 -11.70 -47.52 -3.14
C LEU A 1 -13.20 -47.81 -3.08
N GLN A 2 -14.07 -46.81 -3.24
CA GLN A 2 -15.52 -47.05 -3.34
C GLN A 2 -15.82 -47.83 -4.63
N VAL A 3 -16.34 -49.05 -4.50
CA VAL A 3 -16.59 -49.99 -5.62
C VAL A 3 -18.05 -50.07 -6.02
N GLY A 4 -18.93 -49.40 -5.28
CA GLY A 4 -20.36 -49.28 -5.60
C GLY A 4 -21.21 -49.16 -4.35
N SER A 5 -22.49 -49.46 -4.48
CA SER A 5 -23.41 -49.57 -3.35
C SER A 5 -24.36 -50.75 -3.55
N ILE A 6 -24.86 -51.31 -2.46
CA ILE A 6 -25.93 -52.32 -2.45
C ILE A 6 -27.13 -51.73 -1.72
N GLU A 7 -28.29 -51.77 -2.36
CA GLU A 7 -29.56 -51.43 -1.70
C GLU A 7 -30.18 -52.68 -1.07
N ARG A 8 -30.37 -52.66 0.26
CA ARG A 8 -31.03 -53.75 0.99
C ARG A 8 -31.83 -53.21 2.17
N GLY A 9 -33.11 -53.60 2.25
CA GLY A 9 -33.96 -53.23 3.39
C GLY A 9 -34.23 -51.72 3.48
N ASN A 10 -34.45 -51.06 2.34
CA ASN A 10 -34.67 -49.61 2.24
C ASN A 10 -33.49 -48.76 2.78
N ARG A 11 -32.27 -49.29 2.69
CA ARG A 11 -31.00 -48.58 2.96
C ARG A 11 -30.02 -48.86 1.83
N GLU A 12 -29.27 -47.83 1.45
CA GLU A 12 -28.12 -47.94 0.58
C GLU A 12 -26.86 -48.18 1.43
N ILE A 13 -26.13 -49.25 1.12
CA ILE A 13 -24.88 -49.63 1.79
C ILE A 13 -23.75 -49.42 0.79
N LEU A 14 -22.85 -48.48 1.08
CA LEU A 14 -21.66 -48.26 0.27
C LEU A 14 -20.71 -49.46 0.41
N LEU A 15 -20.20 -49.93 -0.73
CA LEU A 15 -19.15 -50.93 -0.78
C LEU A 15 -17.82 -50.25 -1.04
N GLU A 16 -16.85 -50.54 -0.19
CA GLU A 16 -15.47 -50.13 -0.35
C GLU A 16 -14.58 -51.36 -0.47
N ALA A 17 -13.61 -51.31 -1.39
CA ALA A 17 -12.67 -52.37 -1.66
C ALA A 17 -11.23 -51.87 -1.45
N GLY A 18 -10.43 -52.79 -0.91
CA GLY A 18 -8.99 -52.67 -0.73
C GLY A 18 -8.61 -51.86 0.52
N PRO A 19 -7.59 -52.30 1.26
CA PRO A 19 -6.95 -51.43 2.24
C PRO A 19 -6.23 -50.31 1.48
N HIS A 20 -6.35 -49.08 1.98
CA HIS A 20 -5.40 -48.02 1.63
C HIS A 20 -4.11 -48.28 2.42
N PHE A 21 -2.98 -47.75 1.96
CA PHE A 21 -1.79 -47.76 2.81
C PHE A 21 -2.02 -46.79 3.97
N GLU A 22 -1.90 -47.27 5.18
CA GLU A 22 -2.04 -46.48 6.43
C GLU A 22 -0.69 -46.30 7.13
N SER A 23 0.33 -47.08 6.74
CA SER A 23 1.67 -46.98 7.32
C SER A 23 2.78 -47.35 6.34
N SER A 24 3.99 -46.87 6.62
CA SER A 24 5.22 -47.26 5.89
C SER A 24 5.47 -48.77 5.91
N ALA A 25 5.06 -49.47 6.97
CA ALA A 25 5.17 -50.92 7.08
C ALA A 25 4.27 -51.66 6.05
N GLU A 26 3.08 -51.14 5.78
CA GLU A 26 2.16 -51.68 4.76
C GLU A 26 2.66 -51.40 3.36
N VAL A 27 3.19 -50.19 3.11
CA VAL A 27 3.90 -49.87 1.87
C VAL A 27 5.02 -50.89 1.63
N GLY A 28 5.79 -51.22 2.67
CA GLY A 28 6.84 -52.23 2.59
C GLY A 28 6.37 -53.67 2.44
N ALA A 29 5.15 -53.98 2.87
CA ALA A 29 4.50 -55.27 2.66
C ALA A 29 3.82 -55.40 1.28
N THR A 30 3.96 -54.40 0.41
CA THR A 30 3.49 -54.47 -0.98
C THR A 30 4.22 -55.58 -1.74
N VAL A 31 3.46 -56.51 -2.32
CA VAL A 31 4.02 -57.60 -3.13
C VAL A 31 4.34 -57.07 -4.53
N ILE A 32 5.62 -57.06 -4.89
CA ILE A 32 6.07 -56.62 -6.23
C ILE A 32 6.03 -57.79 -7.21
N LYS A 33 6.43 -58.98 -6.76
CA LYS A 33 6.53 -60.17 -7.61
C LYS A 33 6.39 -61.44 -6.80
N SER A 34 5.88 -62.50 -7.42
CA SER A 34 5.97 -63.86 -6.88
C SER A 34 7.00 -64.66 -7.67
N VAL A 35 7.97 -65.26 -6.98
CA VAL A 35 9.00 -66.11 -7.58
C VAL A 35 8.90 -67.50 -6.98
N ALA A 36 8.58 -68.50 -7.81
CA ALA A 36 8.39 -69.90 -7.40
C ALA A 36 7.41 -70.06 -6.22
N GLY A 37 6.35 -69.24 -6.17
CA GLY A 37 5.33 -69.27 -5.11
C GLY A 37 5.70 -68.52 -3.82
N ARG A 38 6.87 -67.85 -3.78
CA ARG A 38 7.25 -66.97 -2.66
C ARG A 38 7.04 -65.51 -3.05
N PRO A 39 6.29 -64.72 -2.26
CA PRO A 39 6.16 -63.29 -2.50
C PRO A 39 7.49 -62.58 -2.22
N VAL A 40 7.83 -61.64 -3.08
CA VAL A 40 8.91 -60.66 -2.89
C VAL A 40 8.22 -59.33 -2.58
N TYR A 41 8.55 -58.78 -1.42
CA TYR A 41 7.98 -57.55 -0.90
C TYR A 41 8.83 -56.34 -1.30
N LEU A 42 8.24 -55.14 -1.27
CA LEU A 42 8.98 -53.90 -1.54
C LEU A 42 10.15 -53.69 -0.56
N ARG A 43 9.95 -54.02 0.72
CA ARG A 43 11.01 -53.98 1.73
C ARG A 43 12.21 -54.90 1.43
N ASP A 44 12.04 -55.91 0.57
CA ASP A 44 13.12 -56.82 0.20
C ASP A 44 14.06 -56.20 -0.86
N VAL A 45 13.64 -55.13 -1.54
CA VAL A 45 14.37 -54.50 -2.65
C VAL A 45 14.57 -52.98 -2.51
N ALA A 46 13.95 -52.35 -1.51
CA ALA A 46 14.06 -50.92 -1.24
C ALA A 46 14.12 -50.64 0.26
N ARG A 47 14.79 -49.53 0.63
CA ARG A 47 14.73 -48.96 1.98
C ARG A 47 13.50 -48.06 2.04
N ILE A 48 12.72 -48.21 3.12
CA ILE A 48 11.47 -47.49 3.32
C ILE A 48 11.63 -46.70 4.60
N GLU A 49 11.54 -45.39 4.48
CA GLU A 49 11.73 -44.46 5.59
C GLU A 49 10.50 -43.57 5.67
N ASP A 50 9.95 -43.45 6.87
CA ASP A 50 8.98 -42.44 7.21
C ASP A 50 9.75 -41.22 7.74
N GLY A 51 9.80 -40.16 6.95
CA GLY A 51 10.68 -39.02 7.18
C GLY A 51 10.17 -37.77 6.47
N PRO A 52 10.78 -36.61 6.73
CA PRO A 52 10.40 -35.38 6.08
C PRO A 52 10.64 -35.47 4.57
N ALA A 53 9.82 -34.74 3.80
CA ALA A 53 10.09 -34.50 2.40
C ALA A 53 11.41 -33.74 2.20
N ASP A 54 11.94 -33.80 0.98
CA ASP A 54 13.11 -33.00 0.61
C ASP A 54 12.83 -31.51 0.79
N VAL A 55 13.78 -30.80 1.39
CA VAL A 55 13.63 -29.36 1.66
C VAL A 55 13.80 -28.57 0.37
N ASP A 56 12.72 -27.96 -0.10
CA ASP A 56 12.71 -27.10 -1.29
C ASP A 56 12.68 -25.61 -0.95
N HIS A 57 12.40 -25.26 0.31
CA HIS A 57 12.39 -23.87 0.79
C HIS A 57 12.62 -23.74 2.31
N TYR A 58 12.98 -22.53 2.75
CA TYR A 58 13.07 -22.16 4.17
C TYR A 58 12.26 -20.90 4.47
N THR A 59 11.51 -20.93 5.58
CA THR A 59 10.80 -19.77 6.12
C THR A 59 11.14 -19.55 7.59
N ARG A 60 11.65 -18.36 7.91
CA ARG A 60 12.02 -18.01 9.30
C ARG A 60 11.52 -16.63 9.67
N ILE A 61 11.34 -16.43 10.97
CA ILE A 61 11.18 -15.11 11.60
C ILE A 61 12.37 -14.88 12.51
N GLY A 62 12.99 -13.71 12.42
CA GLY A 62 14.00 -13.25 13.35
C GLY A 62 13.59 -11.96 14.03
N PHE A 63 14.23 -11.67 15.15
CA PHE A 63 13.81 -10.62 16.06
C PHE A 63 14.86 -9.53 16.18
N GLY A 64 14.44 -8.28 15.93
CA GLY A 64 15.29 -7.11 16.05
C GLY A 64 15.29 -6.51 17.46
N PRO A 65 16.06 -5.42 17.68
CA PRO A 65 16.13 -4.75 18.97
C PRO A 65 14.80 -4.21 19.49
N ALA A 66 13.85 -3.87 18.61
CA ALA A 66 12.53 -3.37 18.97
C ALA A 66 11.45 -4.46 19.09
N VAL A 67 11.84 -5.72 19.32
CA VAL A 67 10.91 -6.87 19.36
C VAL A 67 9.80 -6.75 20.41
N ASP A 68 10.03 -6.00 21.50
CA ASP A 68 9.01 -5.76 22.53
C ASP A 68 7.76 -5.03 21.99
N GLU A 69 7.89 -4.33 20.86
CA GLU A 69 6.82 -3.59 20.18
C GLU A 69 6.20 -4.39 19.01
N MET A 70 6.67 -5.63 18.80
CA MET A 70 6.15 -6.50 17.76
C MET A 70 4.68 -6.87 18.06
N PRO A 71 3.75 -6.65 17.12
CA PRO A 71 2.35 -7.01 17.31
C PRO A 71 2.17 -8.54 17.43
N THR A 72 1.53 -8.99 18.51
CA THR A 72 1.25 -10.41 18.77
C THR A 72 -0.22 -10.63 19.10
N ILE A 73 -0.72 -11.84 18.82
CA ILE A 73 -2.09 -12.26 19.15
C ILE A 73 -2.04 -13.19 20.35
N GLY A 74 -2.73 -12.82 21.43
CA GLY A 74 -2.78 -13.62 22.66
C GLY A 74 -1.47 -13.58 23.47
N HIS A 75 -1.28 -14.59 24.32
CA HIS A 75 -0.08 -14.73 25.14
C HIS A 75 0.52 -16.11 24.90
N ALA A 76 1.67 -16.17 24.23
CA ALA A 76 2.43 -17.41 24.14
C ALA A 76 3.06 -17.72 25.50
N THR A 77 2.85 -18.93 26.02
CA THR A 77 3.45 -19.40 27.28
C THR A 77 4.93 -19.80 27.12
N GLY A 78 5.41 -19.88 25.88
CA GLY A 78 6.79 -20.19 25.54
C GLY A 78 7.79 -19.07 25.83
N ASN A 79 9.06 -19.34 25.51
CA ASN A 79 10.14 -18.35 25.66
C ASN A 79 9.85 -17.10 24.84
N LYS A 80 9.96 -15.93 25.48
CA LYS A 80 9.86 -14.65 24.78
C LYS A 80 10.88 -14.55 23.64
N PRO A 81 10.53 -13.90 22.53
CA PRO A 81 11.49 -13.56 21.49
C PRO A 81 12.72 -12.86 22.09
N GLN A 82 13.91 -13.25 21.65
CA GLN A 82 15.16 -12.60 22.04
C GLN A 82 15.80 -11.95 20.81
N VAL A 83 16.42 -10.80 20.99
CA VAL A 83 17.11 -10.09 19.92
C VAL A 83 18.16 -10.99 19.26
N GLY A 84 18.14 -11.09 17.94
CA GLY A 84 19.04 -11.95 17.16
C GLY A 84 18.68 -13.43 17.17
N GLN A 85 17.61 -13.84 17.86
CA GLN A 85 17.07 -15.20 17.75
C GLN A 85 16.28 -15.32 16.45
N GLU A 86 16.45 -16.45 15.76
CA GLU A 86 15.60 -16.87 14.64
C GLU A 86 14.77 -18.08 15.02
N ARG A 87 13.53 -18.16 14.51
CA ARG A 87 12.61 -19.28 14.68
C ARG A 87 12.03 -19.68 13.32
N GLN A 88 11.70 -20.96 13.18
CA GLN A 88 10.93 -21.42 12.03
C GLN A 88 9.55 -20.77 12.05
N MET A 89 9.05 -20.40 10.88
CA MET A 89 7.80 -19.67 10.73
C MET A 89 6.93 -20.30 9.66
N VAL A 90 5.62 -20.33 9.92
CA VAL A 90 4.60 -20.58 8.90
C VAL A 90 3.77 -19.31 8.76
N THR A 91 3.58 -18.85 7.52
CA THR A 91 2.82 -17.62 7.25
C THR A 91 1.44 -17.93 6.72
N ILE A 92 0.41 -17.41 7.38
CA ILE A 92 -0.98 -17.48 6.92
C ILE A 92 -1.35 -16.12 6.32
N ALA A 93 -1.59 -16.11 5.01
CA ALA A 93 -2.00 -14.91 4.30
C ALA A 93 -3.52 -14.87 4.10
N VAL A 94 -4.17 -13.81 4.59
CA VAL A 94 -5.62 -13.62 4.42
C VAL A 94 -5.87 -12.44 3.50
N ALA A 95 -6.62 -12.68 2.42
CA ALA A 95 -7.03 -11.65 1.48
C ALA A 95 -8.52 -11.32 1.66
N LYS A 96 -8.83 -10.02 1.67
CA LYS A 96 -10.22 -9.56 1.70
C LYS A 96 -10.91 -9.80 0.35
N ARG A 97 -12.20 -10.12 0.36
CA ARG A 97 -13.00 -10.20 -0.88
C ARG A 97 -13.19 -8.79 -1.47
N LYS A 98 -13.30 -8.67 -2.79
CA LYS A 98 -13.61 -7.39 -3.45
C LYS A 98 -14.90 -6.80 -2.84
N GLY A 99 -14.90 -5.50 -2.55
CA GLY A 99 -16.04 -4.80 -1.93
C GLY A 99 -16.13 -4.89 -0.39
N SER A 100 -15.37 -5.78 0.26
CA SER A 100 -15.34 -5.82 1.74
C SER A 100 -14.44 -4.74 2.35
N ASN A 101 -14.76 -4.33 3.58
CA ASN A 101 -13.98 -3.37 4.38
C ASN A 101 -12.75 -4.07 4.99
N ALA A 102 -11.55 -3.53 4.72
CA ALA A 102 -10.29 -4.11 5.20
C ALA A 102 -10.16 -4.09 6.74
N VAL A 103 -10.66 -3.04 7.40
CA VAL A 103 -10.59 -2.87 8.86
C VAL A 103 -11.36 -3.99 9.55
N HIS A 104 -12.63 -4.16 9.20
CA HIS A 104 -13.49 -5.20 9.81
C HIS A 104 -12.99 -6.62 9.52
N VAL A 105 -12.44 -6.87 8.34
CA VAL A 105 -11.86 -8.19 8.02
C VAL A 105 -10.64 -8.45 8.89
N ALA A 106 -9.72 -7.49 9.04
CA ALA A 106 -8.55 -7.64 9.91
C ALA A 106 -8.94 -7.88 11.37
N GLU A 107 -9.84 -7.06 11.92
CA GLU A 107 -10.37 -7.21 13.29
C GLU A 107 -11.02 -8.60 13.50
N ALA A 108 -11.83 -9.05 12.54
CA ALA A 108 -12.49 -10.36 12.63
C ALA A 108 -11.50 -11.53 12.55
N VAL A 109 -10.45 -11.42 11.74
CA VAL A 109 -9.39 -12.43 11.63
C VAL A 109 -8.60 -12.50 12.94
N ILE A 110 -8.17 -11.36 13.48
CA ILE A 110 -7.43 -11.28 14.75
C ILE A 110 -8.27 -11.84 15.89
N ALA A 111 -9.54 -11.42 16.01
CA ALA A 111 -10.46 -11.91 17.04
C ALA A 111 -10.75 -13.41 16.91
N THR A 112 -10.72 -13.96 15.69
CA THR A 112 -10.88 -15.40 15.47
C THR A 112 -9.61 -16.15 15.86
N ALA A 113 -8.43 -15.65 15.49
CA ALA A 113 -7.15 -16.24 15.87
C ALA A 113 -6.98 -16.25 17.41
N GLU A 114 -7.38 -15.19 18.09
CA GLU A 114 -7.37 -15.10 19.56
C GLU A 114 -8.28 -16.16 20.21
N LYS A 115 -9.48 -16.39 19.65
CA LYS A 115 -10.40 -17.44 20.14
C LYS A 115 -9.87 -18.86 19.92
N LEU A 116 -9.07 -19.07 18.87
CA LEU A 116 -8.47 -20.37 18.56
C LEU A 116 -7.21 -20.64 19.38
N HIS A 117 -6.61 -19.60 19.98
CA HIS A 117 -5.45 -19.73 20.85
C HIS A 117 -5.80 -20.47 22.16
N GLY A 118 -5.02 -21.49 22.50
CA GLY A 118 -5.25 -22.36 23.65
C GLY A 118 -6.27 -23.47 23.43
N THR A 119 -6.92 -23.55 22.25
CA THR A 119 -7.83 -24.65 21.88
C THR A 119 -7.28 -25.44 20.70
N LEU A 120 -7.31 -24.84 19.50
CA LEU A 120 -6.78 -25.44 18.28
C LEU A 120 -5.30 -25.08 18.09
N ILE A 121 -4.92 -23.85 18.44
CA ILE A 121 -3.54 -23.39 18.38
C ILE A 121 -2.93 -23.59 19.78
N PRO A 122 -1.93 -24.47 19.93
CA PRO A 122 -1.23 -24.68 21.20
C PRO A 122 -0.70 -23.37 21.83
N GLU A 123 -0.68 -23.31 23.16
CA GLU A 123 -0.27 -22.09 23.90
C GLU A 123 1.21 -21.72 23.74
N ASP A 124 2.05 -22.64 23.30
CA ASP A 124 3.48 -22.43 23.08
C ASP A 124 3.80 -21.84 21.70
N ILE A 125 2.80 -21.73 20.80
CA ILE A 125 2.95 -21.12 19.49
C ILE A 125 2.81 -19.59 19.58
N LEU A 126 3.85 -18.89 19.13
CA LEU A 126 3.83 -17.44 19.00
C LEU A 126 3.07 -17.02 17.73
N LEU A 127 1.94 -16.33 17.90
CA LEU A 127 1.23 -15.68 16.81
C LEU A 127 1.68 -14.23 16.68
N SER A 128 2.41 -13.92 15.61
CA SER A 128 2.83 -12.56 15.27
C SER A 128 2.01 -12.02 14.10
N ILE A 129 1.64 -10.73 14.15
CA ILE A 129 1.01 -10.04 13.03
C ILE A 129 2.12 -9.39 12.21
N SER A 130 2.51 -10.05 11.13
CA SER A 130 3.54 -9.52 10.23
C SER A 130 3.06 -8.32 9.42
N ARG A 131 1.77 -8.26 9.06
CA ARG A 131 1.20 -7.21 8.20
C ARG A 131 -0.30 -7.03 8.41
N ASP A 132 -0.71 -5.81 8.76
CA ASP A 132 -2.12 -5.44 8.91
C ASP A 132 -2.46 -4.15 8.14
N TYR A 133 -3.01 -4.31 6.92
CA TYR A 133 -3.51 -3.18 6.14
C TYR A 133 -4.87 -2.65 6.60
N GLY A 134 -5.60 -3.38 7.44
CA GLY A 134 -6.82 -2.89 8.09
C GLY A 134 -6.48 -1.85 9.15
N GLU A 135 -5.54 -2.16 10.05
CA GLU A 135 -5.02 -1.22 11.05
C GLU A 135 -4.47 0.04 10.39
N THR A 136 -3.58 -0.12 9.40
CA THR A 136 -2.97 1.04 8.73
C THR A 136 -4.00 1.91 8.01
N ALA A 137 -5.02 1.29 7.39
CA ALA A 137 -6.12 2.03 6.77
C ALA A 137 -6.95 2.79 7.81
N ASN A 138 -7.29 2.14 8.93
CA ASN A 138 -8.04 2.75 10.02
C ASN A 138 -7.30 3.93 10.64
N HIS A 139 -6.01 3.74 10.96
CA HIS A 139 -5.16 4.81 11.49
C HIS A 139 -5.11 6.00 10.52
N LYS A 140 -4.87 5.77 9.22
CA LYS A 140 -4.83 6.84 8.21
C LYS A 140 -6.16 7.59 8.08
N VAL A 141 -7.29 6.88 8.11
CA VAL A 141 -8.62 7.51 8.07
C VAL A 141 -8.87 8.36 9.32
N ASN A 142 -8.60 7.83 10.51
CA ASN A 142 -8.81 8.54 11.77
C ASN A 142 -7.88 9.77 11.91
N GLU A 143 -6.62 9.65 11.47
CA GLU A 143 -5.67 10.76 11.40
C GLU A 143 -6.20 11.89 10.51
N LEU A 144 -6.73 11.56 9.33
CA LEU A 144 -7.33 12.54 8.41
C LEU A 144 -8.63 13.16 8.95
N VAL A 145 -9.51 12.37 9.57
CA VAL A 145 -10.73 12.88 10.21
C VAL A 145 -10.39 13.82 11.36
N LYS A 146 -9.33 13.52 12.13
CA LYS A 146 -8.81 14.40 13.18
C LYS A 146 -8.31 15.72 12.59
N HIS A 147 -7.53 15.68 11.52
CA HIS A 147 -7.07 16.89 10.82
C HIS A 147 -8.22 17.72 10.25
N LEU A 148 -9.21 17.07 9.64
CA LEU A 148 -10.43 17.73 9.15
C LEU A 148 -11.18 18.42 10.29
N SER A 149 -11.34 17.73 11.43
CA SER A 149 -12.00 18.29 12.62
C SER A 149 -11.25 19.49 13.18
N PHE A 150 -9.91 19.43 13.26
CA PHE A 150 -9.10 20.57 13.65
C PHE A 150 -9.22 21.74 12.69
N ALA A 151 -9.23 21.50 11.38
CA ALA A 151 -9.41 22.56 10.38
C ALA A 151 -10.75 23.28 10.57
N ILE A 152 -11.85 22.54 10.77
CA ILE A 152 -13.18 23.12 11.03
C ILE A 152 -13.15 23.96 12.32
N VAL A 153 -12.60 23.43 13.41
CA VAL A 153 -12.52 24.16 14.69
C VAL A 153 -11.69 25.44 14.55
N ILE A 154 -10.54 25.38 13.87
CA ILE A 154 -9.69 26.56 13.63
C ILE A 154 -10.46 27.63 12.84
N ILE A 155 -11.17 27.25 11.78
CA ILE A 155 -12.00 28.18 10.98
C ILE A 155 -13.06 28.83 11.86
N VAL A 156 -13.81 28.05 12.64
CA VAL A 156 -14.85 28.57 13.55
C VAL A 156 -14.26 29.53 14.58
N VAL A 157 -13.14 29.17 15.22
CA VAL A 157 -12.47 30.04 16.20
C VAL A 157 -11.99 31.34 15.56
N LEU A 158 -11.36 31.27 14.38
CA LEU A 158 -10.87 32.45 13.66
C LEU A 158 -12.02 33.38 13.29
N LEU A 159 -13.14 32.83 12.79
CA LEU A 159 -14.35 33.60 12.49
C LEU A 159 -14.99 34.21 13.74
N ALA A 160 -14.96 33.50 14.87
CA ALA A 160 -15.49 33.99 16.13
C ALA A 160 -14.74 35.24 16.61
N PHE A 161 -13.42 35.25 16.43
CA PHE A 161 -12.58 36.42 16.74
C PHE A 161 -12.69 37.54 15.69
N SER A 162 -12.90 37.21 14.41
CA SER A 162 -12.90 38.19 13.31
C SER A 162 -14.25 38.89 13.13
N LEU A 163 -15.34 38.12 13.06
CA LEU A 163 -16.68 38.62 12.69
C LEU A 163 -17.65 38.69 13.88
N GLY A 164 -17.52 37.74 14.82
CA GLY A 164 -18.36 37.59 15.99
C GLY A 164 -18.83 36.14 16.22
N LEU A 165 -19.36 35.86 17.41
CA LEU A 165 -19.77 34.50 17.81
C LEU A 165 -20.96 33.98 17.02
N LYS A 166 -21.88 34.85 16.57
CA LYS A 166 -23.10 34.43 15.86
C LYS A 166 -22.82 34.12 14.40
N GLU A 167 -21.99 34.93 13.77
CA GLU A 167 -21.49 34.80 12.41
C GLU A 167 -20.69 33.52 12.28
N SER A 168 -19.77 33.28 13.20
CA SER A 168 -19.02 32.03 13.30
C SER A 168 -19.94 30.82 13.48
N PHE A 169 -20.98 30.93 14.31
CA PHE A 169 -21.94 29.83 14.50
C PHE A 169 -22.74 29.50 13.23
N ILE A 170 -23.12 30.51 12.43
CA ILE A 170 -23.79 30.30 11.13
C ILE A 170 -22.88 29.49 10.20
N VAL A 171 -21.62 29.91 10.05
CA VAL A 171 -20.64 29.18 9.22
C VAL A 171 -20.35 27.79 9.79
N SER A 172 -20.28 27.64 11.11
CA SER A 172 -20.10 26.35 11.80
C SER A 172 -21.24 25.36 11.53
N ILE A 173 -22.43 25.82 11.17
CA ILE A 173 -23.55 24.94 10.76
C ILE A 173 -23.44 24.63 9.26
N ALA A 174 -23.11 25.63 8.43
CA ALA A 174 -23.02 25.47 6.98
C ALA A 174 -21.94 24.44 6.60
N VAL A 175 -20.73 24.54 7.16
CA VAL A 175 -19.59 23.72 6.77
C VAL A 175 -19.81 22.21 6.96
N PRO A 176 -20.21 21.71 8.16
CA PRO A 176 -20.50 20.29 8.35
C PRO A 176 -21.69 19.81 7.51
N MET A 177 -22.68 20.67 7.25
CA MET A 177 -23.83 20.32 6.43
C MET A 177 -23.44 20.11 4.97
N THR A 178 -22.61 21.00 4.42
CA THR A 178 -22.08 20.84 3.06
C THR A 178 -21.26 19.55 2.96
N LEU A 179 -20.35 19.31 3.91
CA LEU A 179 -19.55 18.08 3.96
C LEU A 179 -20.42 16.82 4.08
N ALA A 180 -21.46 16.83 4.91
CA ALA A 180 -22.37 15.70 5.07
C ALA A 180 -23.13 15.40 3.77
N LEU A 181 -23.57 16.43 3.04
CA LEU A 181 -24.25 16.28 1.76
C LEU A 181 -23.27 15.84 0.66
N THR A 182 -22.03 16.31 0.66
CA THR A 182 -20.97 15.80 -0.23
C THR A 182 -20.70 14.31 0.04
N LEU A 183 -20.52 13.92 1.30
CA LEU A 183 -20.31 12.52 1.69
C LEU A 183 -21.50 11.62 1.33
N LEU A 184 -22.72 12.14 1.41
CA LEU A 184 -23.91 11.44 0.95
C LEU A 184 -23.86 11.17 -0.57
N LEU A 185 -23.47 12.16 -1.37
CA LEU A 185 -23.34 12.00 -2.82
C LEU A 185 -22.19 11.04 -3.18
N ASP A 186 -21.09 11.07 -2.42
CA ASP A 186 -19.99 10.11 -2.57
C ASP A 186 -20.48 8.67 -2.29
N TYR A 187 -21.23 8.48 -1.21
CA TYR A 187 -21.82 7.19 -0.85
C TYR A 187 -22.77 6.68 -1.93
N LEU A 188 -23.65 7.55 -2.45
CA LEU A 188 -24.57 7.20 -3.54
C LEU A 188 -23.85 6.88 -4.85
N SER A 189 -22.67 7.47 -5.07
CA SER A 189 -21.83 7.24 -6.26
C SER A 189 -20.89 6.05 -6.11
N GLY A 190 -20.91 5.37 -4.96
CA GLY A 190 -20.10 4.17 -4.69
C GLY A 190 -18.63 4.47 -4.32
N TYR A 191 -18.29 5.71 -3.98
CA TYR A 191 -16.97 6.04 -3.46
C TYR A 191 -16.86 5.62 -1.98
N THR A 192 -15.71 5.04 -1.64
CA THR A 192 -15.39 4.64 -0.26
C THR A 192 -14.55 5.71 0.41
N ILE A 193 -14.67 5.85 1.73
CA ILE A 193 -13.80 6.74 2.50
C ILE A 193 -12.41 6.11 2.59
N ASN A 194 -11.44 6.74 1.91
CA ASN A 194 -10.03 6.41 1.94
C ASN A 194 -9.17 7.69 1.98
N ARG A 195 -7.84 7.53 2.00
CA ARG A 195 -6.88 8.64 2.06
C ARG A 195 -7.08 9.68 0.94
N VAL A 196 -7.36 9.23 -0.29
CA VAL A 196 -7.51 10.10 -1.46
C VAL A 196 -8.82 10.89 -1.38
N THR A 197 -9.95 10.22 -1.10
CA THR A 197 -11.24 10.92 -0.94
C THR A 197 -11.22 11.90 0.22
N LEU A 198 -10.58 11.56 1.35
CA LEU A 198 -10.47 12.45 2.50
C LEU A 198 -9.55 13.64 2.20
N PHE A 199 -8.45 13.42 1.47
CA PHE A 199 -7.63 14.52 0.99
C PHE A 199 -8.40 15.45 0.04
N ALA A 200 -9.21 14.88 -0.87
CA ALA A 200 -10.10 15.67 -1.72
C ALA A 200 -11.05 16.54 -0.87
N LEU A 201 -11.67 15.97 0.16
CA LEU A 201 -12.58 16.69 1.05
C LEU A 201 -11.87 17.77 1.89
N ILE A 202 -10.65 17.53 2.36
CA ILE A 202 -9.85 18.54 3.08
C ILE A 202 -9.45 19.68 2.14
N LEU A 203 -9.03 19.38 0.92
CA LEU A 203 -8.74 20.38 -0.11
C LEU A 203 -10.00 21.18 -0.45
N SER A 204 -11.13 20.49 -0.64
CA SER A 204 -12.43 21.10 -0.86
C SER A 204 -12.86 21.96 0.31
N LEU A 205 -12.59 21.59 1.56
CA LEU A 205 -12.98 22.36 2.74
C LEU A 205 -12.50 23.81 2.62
N GLY A 206 -11.24 24.03 2.25
CA GLY A 206 -10.67 25.37 2.10
C GLY A 206 -11.38 26.22 1.05
N LEU A 207 -11.85 25.59 -0.04
CA LEU A 207 -12.59 26.27 -1.12
C LEU A 207 -14.09 26.41 -0.81
N LEU A 208 -14.63 25.49 -0.02
CA LEU A 208 -16.04 25.33 0.31
C LEU A 208 -16.49 26.24 1.46
N VAL A 209 -15.58 26.56 2.39
CA VAL A 209 -15.91 27.51 3.45
C VAL A 209 -16.02 28.94 2.95
N ASP A 210 -15.42 29.26 1.80
CA ASP A 210 -15.40 30.61 1.26
C ASP A 210 -16.81 31.13 0.92
N ASP A 211 -17.66 30.33 0.25
CA ASP A 211 -18.99 30.83 -0.16
C ASP A 211 -19.86 31.25 1.04
N PRO A 212 -20.04 30.42 2.10
CA PRO A 212 -20.78 30.83 3.28
C PRO A 212 -20.11 31.99 4.04
N ILE A 213 -18.77 32.04 4.10
CA ILE A 213 -18.06 33.13 4.80
C ILE A 213 -18.30 34.47 4.12
N VAL A 214 -18.13 34.56 2.80
CA VAL A 214 -18.32 35.81 2.04
C VAL A 214 -19.78 36.28 2.15
N ASP A 215 -20.74 35.36 2.12
CA ASP A 215 -22.16 35.70 2.26
C ASP A 215 -22.49 36.21 3.67
N VAL A 216 -22.05 35.51 4.74
CA VAL A 216 -22.26 35.97 6.13
C VAL A 216 -21.55 37.30 6.39
N GLU A 217 -20.31 37.47 5.93
CA GLU A 217 -19.57 38.72 6.08
C GLU A 217 -20.29 39.87 5.38
N ASN A 218 -20.81 39.66 4.17
CA ASN A 218 -21.50 40.71 3.45
C ASN A 218 -22.85 41.06 4.09
N ILE A 219 -23.62 40.06 4.55
CA ILE A 219 -24.86 40.29 5.29
C ILE A 219 -24.57 41.09 6.57
N HIS A 220 -23.52 40.71 7.32
CA HIS A 220 -23.08 41.43 8.51
C HIS A 220 -22.71 42.88 8.19
N ARG A 221 -21.96 43.10 7.11
CA ARG A 221 -21.58 44.44 6.63
C ARG A 221 -22.80 45.30 6.34
N HIS A 222 -23.79 44.78 5.61
CA HIS A 222 -25.03 45.50 5.30
C HIS A 222 -25.88 45.77 6.54
N TYR A 223 -25.93 44.82 7.49
CA TYR A 223 -26.62 45.01 8.76
C TYR A 223 -25.97 46.09 9.63
N LYS A 224 -24.64 46.20 9.61
CA LYS A 224 -23.90 47.29 10.29
C LYS A 224 -24.04 48.65 9.60
N LEU A 225 -24.21 48.69 8.28
CA LEU A 225 -24.40 49.94 7.53
C LEU A 225 -25.81 50.54 7.68
N ARG A 226 -26.82 49.74 8.03
CA ARG A 226 -28.21 50.14 8.34
C ARG A 226 -28.88 51.08 7.32
N LYS A 227 -28.64 50.83 6.03
CA LYS A 227 -29.27 51.64 4.96
C LYS A 227 -30.70 51.21 4.64
N GLU A 228 -31.05 49.96 4.94
CA GLU A 228 -32.30 49.31 4.51
C GLU A 228 -32.88 48.46 5.65
N SER A 229 -34.18 48.13 5.56
CA SER A 229 -34.84 47.24 6.54
C SER A 229 -34.18 45.85 6.60
N PRO A 230 -34.26 45.10 7.72
CA PRO A 230 -33.48 43.87 7.91
C PRO A 230 -33.59 42.83 6.79
N LEU A 231 -34.80 42.67 6.23
CA LEU A 231 -35.04 41.74 5.13
C LEU A 231 -34.49 42.29 3.80
N GLN A 232 -34.66 43.58 3.52
CA GLN A 232 -34.12 44.22 2.32
C GLN A 232 -32.60 44.24 2.34
N ALA A 233 -31.99 44.64 3.45
CA ALA A 233 -30.54 44.65 3.64
C ALA A 233 -29.93 43.26 3.40
N LEU A 234 -30.62 42.18 3.82
CA LEU A 234 -30.18 40.82 3.56
C LEU A 234 -30.29 40.46 2.07
N LEU A 235 -31.41 40.77 1.42
CA LEU A 235 -31.58 40.49 -0.01
C LEU A 235 -30.55 41.26 -0.85
N THR A 236 -30.34 42.54 -0.56
CA THR A 236 -29.35 43.39 -1.21
C THR A 236 -27.92 42.85 -0.99
N ALA A 237 -27.60 42.40 0.23
CA ALA A 237 -26.29 41.80 0.53
C ALA A 237 -26.05 40.52 -0.28
N VAL A 238 -27.03 39.63 -0.31
CA VAL A 238 -26.90 38.35 -1.03
C VAL A 238 -26.82 38.59 -2.54
N ASP A 239 -27.62 39.51 -3.10
CA ASP A 239 -27.62 39.82 -4.54
C ASP A 239 -26.32 40.51 -5.02
N GLU A 240 -25.62 41.23 -4.14
CA GLU A 240 -24.31 41.83 -4.44
C GLU A 240 -23.22 40.76 -4.64
N VAL A 241 -23.26 39.68 -3.84
CA VAL A 241 -22.21 38.64 -3.79
C VAL A 241 -22.51 37.44 -4.67
N ARG A 242 -23.79 37.15 -4.93
CA ARG A 242 -24.23 36.00 -5.73
C ARG A 242 -23.50 35.84 -7.07
N PRO A 243 -23.47 36.83 -7.99
CA PRO A 243 -22.86 36.64 -9.30
C PRO A 243 -21.34 36.37 -9.23
N PRO A 244 -20.55 37.13 -8.43
CA PRO A 244 -19.14 36.81 -8.20
C PRO A 244 -18.91 35.40 -7.65
N THR A 245 -19.69 34.98 -6.64
CA THR A 245 -19.55 33.66 -6.02
C THR A 245 -19.83 32.54 -7.03
N ILE A 246 -20.92 32.62 -7.79
CA ILE A 246 -21.24 31.64 -8.84
C ILE A 246 -20.08 31.54 -9.84
N LEU A 247 -19.58 32.67 -10.34
CA LEU A 247 -18.50 32.68 -11.32
C LEU A 247 -17.21 32.07 -10.75
N ALA A 248 -16.88 32.39 -9.49
CA ALA A 248 -15.72 31.85 -8.79
C ALA A 248 -15.84 30.32 -8.63
N THR A 249 -16.99 29.82 -8.14
CA THR A 249 -17.28 28.40 -7.99
C THR A 249 -17.12 27.65 -9.32
N PHE A 250 -17.71 28.15 -10.42
CA PHE A 250 -17.58 27.52 -11.73
C PHE A 250 -16.14 27.57 -12.27
N THR A 251 -15.40 28.64 -11.99
CA THR A 251 -13.97 28.74 -12.38
C THR A 251 -13.15 27.67 -11.66
N VAL A 252 -13.39 27.45 -10.37
CA VAL A 252 -12.77 26.35 -9.61
C VAL A 252 -13.13 25.01 -10.24
N ILE A 253 -14.41 24.73 -10.50
CA ILE A 253 -14.86 23.49 -11.14
C ILE A 253 -14.15 23.25 -12.48
N VAL A 254 -14.09 24.26 -13.35
CA VAL A 254 -13.44 24.17 -14.66
C VAL A 254 -11.92 23.95 -14.52
N SER A 255 -11.28 24.53 -13.51
CA SER A 255 -9.85 24.32 -13.27
C SER A 255 -9.51 22.88 -12.83
N PHE A 256 -10.47 22.17 -12.21
CA PHE A 256 -10.32 20.77 -11.80
C PHE A 256 -10.76 19.77 -12.90
N LEU A 257 -11.51 20.22 -13.91
CA LEU A 257 -11.99 19.39 -15.02
C LEU A 257 -10.89 18.60 -15.76
N PRO A 258 -9.67 19.13 -16.00
CA PRO A 258 -8.60 18.36 -16.64
C PRO A 258 -8.25 17.04 -15.95
N MET A 259 -8.46 16.94 -14.63
CA MET A 259 -8.15 15.72 -13.87
C MET A 259 -9.04 14.53 -14.24
N PHE A 260 -10.23 14.78 -14.81
CA PHE A 260 -11.10 13.72 -15.30
C PHE A 260 -10.50 12.97 -16.51
N PHE A 261 -9.59 13.60 -17.25
CA PHE A 261 -8.96 13.03 -18.44
C PHE A 261 -7.63 12.31 -18.14
N ILE A 262 -7.25 12.15 -16.87
CA ILE A 262 -6.05 11.40 -16.49
C ILE A 262 -6.26 9.90 -16.75
N THR A 263 -5.41 9.31 -17.59
CA THR A 263 -5.45 7.90 -17.97
C THR A 263 -4.42 7.05 -17.20
N GLY A 264 -4.41 5.74 -17.45
CA GLY A 264 -3.48 4.80 -16.81
C GLY A 264 -3.81 4.56 -15.33
N MET A 265 -2.83 4.12 -14.55
CA MET A 265 -3.04 3.80 -13.14
C MET A 265 -3.24 5.03 -12.24
N MET A 266 -2.84 6.22 -12.69
CA MET A 266 -3.11 7.48 -11.99
C MET A 266 -4.57 7.93 -12.10
N GLY A 267 -5.30 7.47 -13.12
CA GLY A 267 -6.72 7.79 -13.30
C GLY A 267 -7.58 7.39 -12.10
N PRO A 268 -7.62 6.09 -11.71
CA PRO A 268 -8.34 5.66 -10.52
C PRO A 268 -7.84 6.30 -9.21
N TYR A 269 -6.56 6.67 -9.15
CA TYR A 269 -5.98 7.35 -7.99
C TYR A 269 -6.42 8.81 -7.86
N MET A 270 -6.65 9.52 -8.97
CA MET A 270 -7.07 10.93 -8.98
C MET A 270 -8.59 11.12 -9.19
N ALA A 271 -9.30 10.09 -9.66
CA ALA A 271 -10.73 10.14 -9.94
C ALA A 271 -11.59 10.67 -8.77
N PRO A 272 -11.33 10.27 -7.50
CA PRO A 272 -12.10 10.83 -6.40
C PRO A 272 -11.90 12.34 -6.21
N MET A 273 -10.71 12.90 -6.49
CA MET A 273 -10.50 14.35 -6.43
C MET A 273 -11.24 15.07 -7.55
N ALA A 274 -11.20 14.51 -8.76
CA ALA A 274 -11.89 15.05 -9.92
C ALA A 274 -13.42 15.06 -9.75
N PHE A 275 -13.97 14.17 -8.92
CA PHE A 275 -15.39 14.07 -8.61
C PHE A 275 -15.80 14.89 -7.38
N ASN A 276 -15.12 14.67 -6.24
CA ASN A 276 -15.50 15.24 -4.96
C ASN A 276 -15.36 16.75 -4.93
N VAL A 277 -14.31 17.32 -5.55
CA VAL A 277 -14.09 18.78 -5.51
C VAL A 277 -15.22 19.53 -6.22
N PRO A 278 -15.57 19.24 -7.49
CA PRO A 278 -16.70 19.90 -8.13
C PRO A 278 -18.04 19.74 -7.41
N ILE A 279 -18.32 18.54 -6.88
CA ILE A 279 -19.56 18.28 -6.17
C ILE A 279 -19.62 19.04 -4.87
N ALA A 280 -18.53 19.04 -4.09
CA ALA A 280 -18.42 19.85 -2.88
C ALA A 280 -18.70 21.32 -3.17
N MET A 281 -18.14 21.86 -4.26
CA MET A 281 -18.38 23.25 -4.66
C MET A 281 -19.83 23.54 -5.07
N ILE A 282 -20.48 22.63 -5.79
CA ILE A 282 -21.91 22.77 -6.15
C ILE A 282 -22.78 22.73 -4.88
N VAL A 283 -22.50 21.78 -3.99
CA VAL A 283 -23.21 21.63 -2.72
C VAL A 283 -22.98 22.85 -1.83
N SER A 284 -21.75 23.39 -1.80
CA SER A 284 -21.38 24.63 -1.10
C SER A 284 -22.23 25.80 -1.56
N LEU A 285 -22.32 26.00 -2.87
CA LEU A 285 -23.12 27.06 -3.47
C LEU A 285 -24.61 26.95 -3.10
N ILE A 286 -25.15 25.73 -3.10
CA ILE A 286 -26.55 25.47 -2.69
C ILE A 286 -26.75 25.83 -1.21
N VAL A 287 -25.86 25.39 -0.32
CA VAL A 287 -25.93 25.68 1.12
C VAL A 287 -25.74 27.18 1.37
N ALA A 288 -24.80 27.82 0.68
CA ALA A 288 -24.55 29.25 0.74
C ALA A 288 -25.78 30.06 0.32
N PHE A 289 -26.56 29.63 -0.67
CA PHE A 289 -27.74 30.42 -1.11
C PHE A 289 -29.05 30.08 -0.41
N THR A 290 -29.09 29.01 0.37
CA THR A 290 -30.32 28.56 1.04
C THR A 290 -30.20 28.68 2.56
N VAL A 291 -29.26 27.95 3.15
CA VAL A 291 -29.10 27.82 4.60
C VAL A 291 -28.48 29.07 5.19
N THR A 292 -27.47 29.64 4.53
CA THR A 292 -26.69 30.75 5.08
C THR A 292 -27.53 32.04 5.23
N PRO A 293 -28.26 32.53 4.20
CA PRO A 293 -29.18 33.66 4.34
C PRO A 293 -30.27 33.41 5.37
N TRP A 294 -30.84 32.20 5.40
CA TRP A 294 -31.89 31.84 6.36
C TRP A 294 -31.38 31.89 7.81
N ALA A 295 -30.20 31.31 8.06
CA ALA A 295 -29.58 31.30 9.37
C ALA A 295 -29.16 32.71 9.81
N SER A 296 -28.56 33.48 8.90
CA SER A 296 -28.21 34.89 9.10
C SER A 296 -29.42 35.74 9.45
N PHE A 297 -30.54 35.60 8.73
CA PHE A 297 -31.76 36.32 9.05
C PHE A 297 -32.25 36.00 10.47
N LYS A 298 -32.33 34.71 10.83
CA LYS A 298 -32.88 34.31 12.13
C LYS A 298 -31.99 34.69 13.32
N LEU A 299 -30.67 34.60 13.17
CA LEU A 299 -29.71 34.81 14.27
C LEU A 299 -29.26 36.27 14.40
N LEU A 300 -29.10 36.98 13.28
CA LEU A 300 -28.58 38.36 13.25
C LEU A 300 -29.69 39.43 13.28
N GLN A 301 -30.96 39.10 12.99
CA GLN A 301 -32.08 40.07 13.08
C GLN A 301 -32.23 40.68 14.49
N SER A 302 -31.85 39.94 15.55
CA SER A 302 -31.87 40.45 16.93
C SER A 302 -30.83 41.54 17.20
N GLU A 303 -29.70 41.53 16.47
CA GLU A 303 -28.64 42.54 16.62
C GLU A 303 -28.95 43.82 15.87
N TYR A 304 -29.64 43.70 14.74
CA TYR A 304 -30.13 44.83 13.98
C TYR A 304 -30.98 45.78 14.86
N HIS A 305 -31.78 45.23 15.77
CA HIS A 305 -32.65 45.99 16.67
C HIS A 305 -32.02 46.40 18.01
N LYS A 306 -30.92 45.75 18.46
CA LYS A 306 -30.33 45.99 19.80
C LYS A 306 -29.40 47.20 19.88
N HIS A 307 -28.76 47.59 18.78
CA HIS A 307 -27.78 48.68 18.77
C HIS A 307 -28.35 49.97 18.16
N SER A 308 -29.66 50.24 18.28
CA SER A 308 -30.34 51.37 17.62
C SER A 308 -29.74 52.76 17.92
N ASP A 309 -28.98 52.89 19.01
CA ASP A 309 -28.33 54.15 19.44
C ASP A 309 -26.83 54.28 19.04
N GLU A 310 -26.23 53.28 18.39
CA GLU A 310 -24.83 53.35 17.93
C GLU A 310 -24.73 53.98 16.53
N ALA A 311 -23.78 54.90 16.36
CA ALA A 311 -23.51 55.57 15.08
C ALA A 311 -23.11 54.56 13.98
N PRO A 312 -23.57 54.76 12.73
CA PRO A 312 -23.25 53.86 11.63
C PRO A 312 -21.73 53.77 11.40
N LEU A 313 -21.25 52.57 11.08
CA LEU A 313 -19.83 52.26 11.00
C LEU A 313 -19.16 53.03 9.84
N GLU A 314 -18.28 53.97 10.15
CA GLU A 314 -17.47 54.68 9.15
C GLU A 314 -16.26 53.83 8.73
N LEU A 315 -16.35 53.14 7.59
CA LEU A 315 -15.29 52.28 7.04
C LEU A 315 -13.90 52.94 6.96
N LYS A 316 -13.84 54.26 6.80
CA LYS A 316 -12.57 55.00 6.68
C LYS A 316 -11.80 55.13 7.99
N GLN A 317 -12.47 54.93 9.12
CA GLN A 317 -11.87 55.04 10.45
C GLN A 317 -11.34 53.71 10.98
N THR A 318 -11.74 52.58 10.38
CA THR A 318 -11.35 51.24 10.82
C THR A 318 -9.85 51.00 10.65
N PHE A 319 -9.24 50.29 11.60
CA PHE A 319 -7.81 49.94 11.58
C PHE A 319 -7.41 49.24 10.27
N ILE A 320 -8.22 48.26 9.83
CA ILE A 320 -7.98 47.50 8.60
C ILE A 320 -7.90 48.44 7.38
N TYR A 321 -8.84 49.38 7.25
CA TYR A 321 -8.85 50.32 6.13
C TYR A 321 -7.63 51.26 6.16
N ARG A 322 -7.25 51.76 7.33
CA ARG A 322 -6.06 52.64 7.45
C ARG A 322 -4.78 51.90 7.05
N THR A 323 -4.62 50.66 7.49
CA THR A 323 -3.46 49.83 7.14
C THR A 323 -3.46 49.46 5.66
N TYR A 324 -4.61 49.05 5.12
CA TYR A 324 -4.78 48.72 3.70
C TYR A 324 -4.49 49.94 2.81
N ASN A 325 -5.04 51.11 3.14
CA ASN A 325 -4.81 52.35 2.41
C ASN A 325 -3.37 52.86 2.56
N ALA A 326 -2.73 52.66 3.71
CA ALA A 326 -1.31 53.00 3.89
C ALA A 326 -0.39 52.10 3.05
N ALA A 327 -0.76 50.83 2.83
CA ALA A 327 0.00 49.90 1.99
C ALA A 327 -0.23 50.14 0.49
N LEU A 328 -1.49 50.18 0.05
CA LEU A 328 -1.86 50.28 -1.38
C LEU A 328 -1.94 51.70 -1.91
N GLY A 329 -2.31 52.67 -1.09
CA GLY A 329 -2.44 54.07 -1.49
C GLY A 329 -1.15 54.62 -2.14
N PRO A 330 0.04 54.43 -1.54
CA PRO A 330 1.30 54.87 -2.13
C PRO A 330 1.68 54.14 -3.44
N LEU A 331 1.29 52.88 -3.58
CA LEU A 331 1.53 52.05 -4.76
C LEU A 331 0.66 52.47 -5.94
N LEU A 332 -0.60 52.83 -5.66
CA LEU A 332 -1.59 53.25 -6.66
C LEU A 332 -1.59 54.75 -6.94
N ALA A 333 -0.89 55.55 -6.13
CA ALA A 333 -0.85 57.02 -6.24
C ALA A 333 -0.34 57.54 -7.60
N THR A 334 0.54 56.80 -8.27
CA THR A 334 1.05 57.17 -9.60
C THR A 334 1.19 55.97 -10.51
N SER A 335 0.94 56.16 -11.81
CA SER A 335 1.05 55.11 -12.83
C SER A 335 2.46 54.51 -12.93
N GLY A 336 3.50 55.29 -12.64
CA GLY A 336 4.89 54.83 -12.59
C GLY A 336 5.15 53.84 -11.45
N ARG A 337 4.66 54.13 -10.23
CA ARG A 337 4.80 53.23 -9.08
C ARG A 337 3.98 51.96 -9.25
N ALA A 338 2.76 52.06 -9.78
CA ALA A 338 1.94 50.89 -10.10
C ALA A 338 2.60 49.97 -11.13
N LYS A 339 3.17 50.54 -12.21
CA LYS A 339 3.92 49.76 -13.21
C LYS A 339 5.21 49.15 -12.65
N LEU A 340 5.93 49.89 -11.81
CA LEU A 340 7.11 49.37 -11.12
C LEU A 340 6.75 48.20 -10.21
N PHE A 341 5.65 48.30 -9.47
CA PHE A 341 5.14 47.22 -8.65
C PHE A 341 4.79 45.99 -9.48
N LEU A 342 4.05 46.17 -10.59
CA LEU A 342 3.76 45.07 -11.53
C LEU A 342 5.03 44.45 -12.11
N LEU A 343 6.05 45.26 -12.43
CA LEU A 343 7.35 44.77 -12.88
C LEU A 343 8.06 43.94 -11.80
N ILE A 344 8.04 44.39 -10.54
CA ILE A 344 8.60 43.64 -9.42
C ILE A 344 7.88 42.31 -9.24
N VAL A 345 6.55 42.31 -9.29
CA VAL A 345 5.74 41.07 -9.22
C VAL A 345 6.08 40.13 -10.37
N LEU A 346 6.22 40.66 -11.59
CA LEU A 346 6.62 39.88 -12.76
C LEU A 346 8.03 39.30 -12.61
N ILE A 347 8.99 40.07 -12.12
CA ILE A 347 10.36 39.60 -11.86
C ILE A 347 10.35 38.53 -10.77
N ALA A 348 9.58 38.71 -9.70
CA ALA A 348 9.44 37.71 -8.64
C ALA A 348 8.80 36.41 -9.16
N PHE A 349 7.80 36.52 -10.05
CA PHE A 349 7.18 35.37 -10.71
C PHE A 349 8.15 34.63 -11.62
N ILE A 350 8.92 35.36 -12.44
CA ILE A 350 9.97 34.77 -13.29
C ILE A 350 11.05 34.12 -12.42
N GLY A 351 11.49 34.78 -11.34
CA GLY A 351 12.47 34.23 -10.41
C GLY A 351 11.99 32.93 -9.77
N SER A 352 10.74 32.91 -9.31
CA SER A 352 10.11 31.72 -8.71
C SER A 352 10.01 30.55 -9.71
N THR A 353 9.54 30.81 -10.94
CA THR A 353 9.43 29.77 -11.97
C THR A 353 10.80 29.27 -12.44
N LEU A 354 11.82 30.14 -12.46
CA LEU A 354 13.19 29.78 -12.82
C LEU A 354 13.82 28.79 -11.82
N LEU A 355 13.43 28.79 -10.55
CA LEU A 355 13.89 27.80 -9.56
C LEU A 355 13.49 26.36 -9.94
N ALA A 356 12.31 26.18 -10.52
CA ALA A 356 11.86 24.88 -11.02
C ALA A 356 12.61 24.49 -12.31
N VAL A 357 12.80 25.44 -13.24
CA VAL A 357 13.50 25.19 -14.51
C VAL A 357 14.97 24.87 -14.30
N THR A 358 15.63 25.56 -13.37
CA THR A 358 17.04 25.33 -13.02
C THR A 358 17.25 24.08 -12.15
N ARG A 359 16.17 23.39 -11.77
CA ARG A 359 16.18 22.25 -10.83
C ARG A 359 16.80 22.57 -9.48
N ALA A 360 16.84 23.85 -9.10
CA ALA A 360 17.21 24.26 -7.74
C ALA A 360 16.21 23.70 -6.71
N VAL A 361 14.95 23.53 -7.13
CA VAL A 361 13.94 22.74 -6.41
C VAL A 361 13.73 21.42 -7.17
N PRO A 362 14.04 20.26 -6.56
CA PRO A 362 13.84 18.97 -7.21
C PRO A 362 12.34 18.68 -7.39
N LEU A 363 11.94 18.41 -8.63
CA LEU A 363 10.58 17.99 -8.96
C LEU A 363 10.42 16.50 -8.70
N LYS A 364 9.55 16.14 -7.75
CA LYS A 364 9.16 14.76 -7.45
C LYS A 364 7.67 14.58 -7.69
N LEU A 365 7.26 13.49 -8.34
CA LEU A 365 5.84 13.23 -8.64
C LEU A 365 5.03 12.96 -7.37
N LEU A 366 5.58 12.15 -6.45
CA LEU A 366 5.01 11.86 -5.14
C LEU A 366 6.15 11.78 -4.11
N PRO A 367 5.95 12.30 -2.88
CA PRO A 367 6.91 12.11 -1.81
C PRO A 367 6.95 10.65 -1.37
N PHE A 368 8.09 10.17 -0.88
CA PHE A 368 8.20 8.85 -0.27
C PHE A 368 7.18 8.72 0.88
N ASP A 369 6.48 7.58 0.95
CA ASP A 369 5.54 7.32 2.07
C ASP A 369 6.36 6.80 3.26
N ASN A 370 6.07 7.30 4.46
CA ASN A 370 6.69 6.78 5.67
C ASN A 370 5.96 5.52 6.13
N LYS A 371 6.54 4.34 5.88
CA LYS A 371 5.94 3.02 6.16
C LYS A 371 6.63 2.31 7.31
N ASN A 372 5.95 1.36 7.93
CA ASN A 372 6.54 0.50 8.96
C ASN A 372 7.11 -0.81 8.38
N GLU A 373 7.26 -0.90 7.06
CA GLU A 373 7.76 -2.09 6.39
C GLU A 373 8.77 -1.73 5.30
N LEU A 374 9.81 -2.56 5.16
CA LEU A 374 10.81 -2.55 4.10
C LEU A 374 11.01 -3.98 3.59
N GLN A 375 11.48 -4.13 2.35
CA GLN A 375 11.73 -5.44 1.77
C GLN A 375 13.12 -5.48 1.14
N ILE A 376 13.83 -6.59 1.29
CA ILE A 376 15.10 -6.86 0.60
C ILE A 376 14.89 -8.08 -0.30
N MET A 377 15.14 -7.90 -1.59
CA MET A 377 15.17 -9.02 -2.54
C MET A 377 16.57 -9.61 -2.58
N ILE A 378 16.66 -10.94 -2.53
CA ILE A 378 17.89 -11.70 -2.70
C ILE A 378 17.86 -12.39 -4.06
N ASP A 379 18.77 -11.99 -4.95
CA ASP A 379 19.01 -12.61 -6.23
C ASP A 379 20.42 -13.19 -6.27
N MET A 380 20.53 -14.52 -6.15
CA MET A 380 21.79 -15.24 -6.31
C MET A 380 22.02 -15.61 -7.78
N PRO A 381 23.28 -15.79 -8.21
CA PRO A 381 23.58 -16.34 -9.53
C PRO A 381 22.89 -17.70 -9.74
N ARG A 382 22.31 -17.92 -10.92
CA ARG A 382 21.70 -19.22 -11.28
C ARG A 382 22.76 -20.34 -11.13
N GLY A 383 22.37 -21.42 -10.47
CA GLY A 383 23.28 -22.51 -10.06
C GLY A 383 23.66 -22.48 -8.57
N SER A 384 23.34 -21.39 -7.86
CA SER A 384 23.44 -21.35 -6.41
C SER A 384 22.45 -22.32 -5.76
N THR A 385 22.90 -22.97 -4.70
CA THR A 385 22.08 -23.90 -3.90
C THR A 385 21.13 -23.13 -2.97
N LEU A 386 20.06 -23.79 -2.55
CA LEU A 386 19.11 -23.24 -1.57
C LEU A 386 19.83 -22.82 -0.28
N GLU A 387 20.80 -23.61 0.15
CA GLU A 387 21.62 -23.41 1.35
C GLU A 387 22.47 -22.14 1.25
N GLN A 388 23.02 -21.85 0.08
CA GLN A 388 23.80 -20.62 -0.15
C GLN A 388 22.90 -19.38 -0.07
N THR A 389 21.71 -19.43 -0.65
CA THR A 389 20.75 -18.33 -0.54
C THR A 389 20.29 -18.16 0.91
N ASP A 390 20.10 -19.27 1.63
CA ASP A 390 19.74 -19.25 3.05
C ASP A 390 20.85 -18.66 3.92
N GLU A 391 22.12 -18.94 3.62
CA GLU A 391 23.27 -18.32 4.28
C GLU A 391 23.23 -16.79 4.14
N VAL A 392 22.91 -16.28 2.95
CA VAL A 392 22.75 -14.83 2.71
C VAL A 392 21.58 -14.26 3.50
N ALA A 393 20.43 -14.95 3.51
CA ALA A 393 19.25 -14.53 4.26
C ALA A 393 19.54 -14.43 5.78
N ARG A 394 20.26 -15.41 6.34
CA ARG A 394 20.69 -15.41 7.76
C ARG A 394 21.74 -14.35 8.06
N ALA A 395 22.66 -14.09 7.13
CA ALA A 395 23.63 -13.01 7.27
C ALA A 395 22.94 -11.64 7.29
N LEU A 396 21.93 -11.44 6.44
CA LEU A 396 21.06 -10.26 6.49
C LEU A 396 20.30 -10.18 7.81
N GLY A 397 19.69 -11.29 8.26
CA GLY A 397 19.01 -11.34 9.56
C GLY A 397 19.89 -10.94 10.73
N SER A 398 21.12 -11.47 10.77
CA SER A 398 22.12 -11.13 11.79
C SER A 398 22.48 -9.64 11.80
N TYR A 399 22.54 -9.01 10.62
CA TYR A 399 22.74 -7.56 10.51
C TYR A 399 21.50 -6.78 10.94
N LEU A 400 20.30 -7.19 10.51
CA LEU A 400 19.04 -6.55 10.87
C LEU A 400 18.77 -6.60 12.38
N ALA A 401 19.24 -7.64 13.06
CA ALA A 401 19.22 -7.73 14.53
C ALA A 401 20.06 -6.65 15.24
N THR A 402 20.89 -5.88 14.50
CA THR A 402 21.64 -4.73 15.03
C THR A 402 20.99 -3.37 14.74
N VAL A 403 19.91 -3.36 13.95
CA VAL A 403 19.23 -2.13 13.53
C VAL A 403 18.11 -1.81 14.52
N ASN A 404 18.29 -0.75 15.32
CA ASN A 404 17.43 -0.43 16.48
C ASN A 404 15.92 -0.38 16.18
N GLU A 405 15.53 0.09 15.00
CA GLU A 405 14.14 0.28 14.62
C GLU A 405 13.47 -1.01 14.14
N VAL A 406 14.20 -2.12 13.97
CA VAL A 406 13.62 -3.40 13.51
C VAL A 406 12.92 -4.10 14.68
N THR A 407 11.64 -4.40 14.51
CA THR A 407 10.87 -5.22 15.47
C THR A 407 11.12 -6.70 15.19
N ASP A 408 10.91 -7.09 13.94
CA ASP A 408 11.05 -8.45 13.43
C ASP A 408 11.36 -8.41 11.94
N TYR A 409 11.90 -9.51 11.43
CA TYR A 409 12.10 -9.72 10.00
C TYR A 409 11.71 -11.15 9.63
N GLN A 410 11.18 -11.33 8.44
CA GLN A 410 10.79 -12.64 7.92
C GLN A 410 11.62 -12.97 6.68
N THR A 411 12.21 -14.17 6.64
CA THR A 411 12.99 -14.65 5.50
C THR A 411 12.21 -15.73 4.76
N TYR A 412 12.10 -15.60 3.44
CA TYR A 412 11.53 -16.58 2.54
C TYR A 412 12.61 -16.94 1.52
N THR A 413 13.14 -18.16 1.61
CA THR A 413 14.25 -18.64 0.76
C THR A 413 13.74 -19.79 -0.09
N GLY A 414 13.92 -19.74 -1.42
CA GLY A 414 13.40 -20.75 -2.33
C GLY A 414 11.96 -20.53 -2.79
N LEU A 415 11.22 -19.68 -2.08
CA LEU A 415 9.83 -19.28 -2.38
C LEU A 415 9.62 -17.77 -2.23
N ALA A 416 8.55 -17.26 -2.82
CA ALA A 416 8.12 -15.87 -2.65
C ALA A 416 7.37 -15.65 -1.32
N ALA A 417 7.51 -14.46 -0.74
CA ALA A 417 6.69 -14.08 0.41
C ALA A 417 5.23 -13.84 0.01
N PRO A 418 4.30 -13.80 0.98
CA PRO A 418 2.91 -13.47 0.72
C PRO A 418 2.73 -12.15 -0.04
N MET A 419 2.00 -12.25 -1.14
CA MET A 419 1.78 -11.17 -2.09
C MET A 419 1.35 -9.86 -1.41
N ASP A 420 2.05 -8.78 -1.73
CA ASP A 420 1.67 -7.40 -1.41
C ASP A 420 1.41 -6.59 -2.68
N PHE A 421 1.12 -5.30 -2.52
CA PHE A 421 0.81 -4.41 -3.62
C PHE A 421 1.98 -4.23 -4.60
N ASN A 422 3.20 -4.24 -4.09
CA ASN A 422 4.41 -4.08 -4.89
C ASN A 422 4.75 -5.36 -5.67
N GLY A 423 4.68 -6.51 -5.00
CA GLY A 423 4.85 -7.84 -5.57
C GLY A 423 3.81 -8.18 -6.63
N MET A 424 2.59 -7.62 -6.58
CA MET A 424 1.61 -7.79 -7.65
C MET A 424 2.08 -7.21 -8.99
N VAL A 425 2.75 -6.06 -8.97
CA VAL A 425 3.15 -5.37 -10.22
C VAL A 425 4.56 -5.72 -10.67
N ARG A 426 5.44 -6.05 -9.73
CA ARG A 426 6.76 -6.60 -10.03
C ARG A 426 6.78 -8.12 -10.20
N HIS A 427 5.62 -8.76 -10.06
CA HIS A 427 5.43 -10.22 -10.15
C HIS A 427 6.34 -11.03 -9.21
N TYR A 428 6.65 -10.50 -8.03
CA TYR A 428 7.52 -11.20 -7.06
C TYR A 428 6.94 -12.53 -6.59
N TYR A 429 5.61 -12.68 -6.62
CA TYR A 429 4.92 -13.93 -6.30
C TYR A 429 5.23 -15.10 -7.25
N LEU A 430 5.84 -14.84 -8.41
CA LEU A 430 6.29 -15.88 -9.36
C LEU A 430 7.70 -16.40 -9.07
N ARG A 431 8.42 -15.79 -8.13
CA ARG A 431 9.80 -16.17 -7.81
C ARG A 431 9.83 -17.48 -7.04
N SER A 432 10.58 -18.45 -7.56
CA SER A 432 10.80 -19.76 -6.94
C SER A 432 12.16 -20.33 -7.35
N GLY A 433 12.71 -21.20 -6.51
CA GLY A 433 13.96 -21.92 -6.75
C GLY A 433 15.11 -21.50 -5.82
N GLY A 434 16.12 -22.36 -5.72
CA GLY A 434 17.19 -22.23 -4.72
C GLY A 434 18.07 -20.98 -4.82
N TYR A 435 17.97 -20.18 -5.89
CA TYR A 435 18.77 -18.96 -6.11
C TYR A 435 18.01 -17.66 -5.80
N VAL A 436 16.76 -17.74 -5.32
CA VAL A 436 15.97 -16.56 -4.95
C VAL A 436 15.60 -16.57 -3.47
N GLY A 437 15.57 -15.39 -2.87
CA GLY A 437 15.02 -15.17 -1.55
C GLY A 437 14.44 -13.77 -1.37
N GLU A 438 13.74 -13.59 -0.27
CA GLU A 438 13.13 -12.32 0.14
C GLU A 438 13.24 -12.17 1.66
N VAL A 439 13.64 -10.99 2.13
CA VAL A 439 13.61 -10.61 3.54
C VAL A 439 12.63 -9.46 3.71
N ARG A 440 11.55 -9.68 4.47
CA ARG A 440 10.63 -8.63 4.89
C ARG A 440 11.04 -8.11 6.24
N ILE A 441 11.04 -6.80 6.40
CA ILE A 441 11.51 -6.11 7.61
C ILE A 441 10.34 -5.29 8.14
N ASN A 442 9.98 -5.56 9.38
CA ASN A 442 9.04 -4.73 10.12
C ASN A 442 9.81 -3.75 11.00
N LEU A 443 9.43 -2.49 10.89
CA LEU A 443 9.99 -1.37 11.62
C LEU A 443 9.03 -0.91 12.71
N LEU A 444 9.61 -0.29 13.73
CA LEU A 444 8.89 0.42 14.75
C LEU A 444 7.93 1.46 14.13
N ALA A 445 6.80 1.68 14.78
CA ALA A 445 5.78 2.60 14.31
C ALA A 445 6.34 4.02 14.10
N LYS A 446 5.87 4.70 13.04
CA LYS A 446 6.33 6.03 12.60
C LYS A 446 6.31 7.13 13.68
N ASP A 447 5.50 6.99 14.72
CA ASP A 447 5.36 7.91 15.85
C ASP A 447 6.38 7.64 16.98
N ARG A 448 7.06 6.49 16.94
CA ARG A 448 8.07 6.07 17.93
C ARG A 448 9.50 6.07 17.39
N ARG A 449 9.70 6.56 16.17
CA ARG A 449 11.03 6.70 15.55
C ARG A 449 11.18 8.08 14.92
N GLU A 450 12.41 8.60 14.96
CA GLU A 450 12.73 9.91 14.36
C GLU A 450 12.93 9.81 12.84
N GLN A 451 13.66 8.79 12.39
CA GLN A 451 13.98 8.61 10.97
C GLN A 451 12.78 8.04 10.20
N GLN A 452 12.55 8.58 9.00
CA GLN A 452 11.55 8.03 8.07
C GLN A 452 12.04 6.70 7.47
N SER A 453 11.12 5.88 6.92
CA SER A 453 11.48 4.58 6.35
C SER A 453 12.52 4.67 5.24
N HIS A 454 12.41 5.69 4.39
CA HIS A 454 13.37 5.95 3.31
C HIS A 454 14.76 6.34 3.86
N GLU A 455 14.82 7.12 4.94
CA GLU A 455 16.08 7.48 5.58
C GLU A 455 16.75 6.26 6.22
N ILE A 456 15.97 5.38 6.84
CA ILE A 456 16.45 4.09 7.36
C ILE A 456 16.97 3.22 6.22
N ALA A 457 16.23 3.12 5.10
CA ALA A 457 16.64 2.38 3.92
C ALA A 457 17.98 2.88 3.35
N LEU A 458 18.16 4.21 3.24
CA LEU A 458 19.42 4.82 2.82
C LEU A 458 20.56 4.57 3.82
N ARG A 459 20.26 4.57 5.12
CA ARG A 459 21.24 4.32 6.18
C ARG A 459 21.76 2.89 6.16
N ILE A 460 20.88 1.89 5.97
CA ILE A 460 21.26 0.47 5.98
C ILE A 460 21.84 -0.02 4.65
N ARG A 461 21.62 0.73 3.57
CA ARG A 461 22.02 0.37 2.20
C ARG A 461 23.51 0.05 2.04
N PRO A 462 24.47 0.86 2.53
CA PRO A 462 25.89 0.56 2.35
C PRO A 462 26.32 -0.79 2.96
N ASP A 463 25.69 -1.19 4.06
CA ASP A 463 25.99 -2.45 4.73
C ASP A 463 25.34 -3.65 4.02
N ILE A 464 24.12 -3.47 3.48
CA ILE A 464 23.47 -4.47 2.61
C ILE A 464 24.29 -4.65 1.33
N GLU A 465 24.75 -3.58 0.67
CA GLU A 465 25.61 -3.68 -0.51
C GLU A 465 26.92 -4.40 -0.22
N ARG A 466 27.51 -4.17 0.97
CA ARG A 466 28.72 -4.86 1.42
C ARG A 466 28.48 -6.35 1.61
N LEU A 467 27.35 -6.74 2.18
CA LEU A 467 26.93 -8.13 2.29
C LEU A 467 26.70 -8.75 0.90
N GLY A 468 25.98 -8.07 0.01
CA GLY A 468 25.76 -8.53 -1.36
C GLY A 468 27.07 -8.81 -2.09
N LYS A 469 28.04 -7.87 -2.02
CA LYS A 469 29.38 -8.07 -2.59
C LYS A 469 30.15 -9.23 -1.96
N LYS A 470 30.05 -9.41 -0.64
CA LYS A 470 30.72 -10.52 0.08
C LYS A 470 30.24 -11.88 -0.39
N TYR A 471 28.93 -12.03 -0.61
CA TYR A 471 28.29 -13.30 -0.97
C TYR A 471 28.06 -13.47 -2.47
N GLY A 472 28.39 -12.47 -3.30
CA GLY A 472 28.08 -12.49 -4.73
C GLY A 472 26.58 -12.42 -5.03
N ALA A 473 25.79 -11.89 -4.09
CA ALA A 473 24.34 -11.74 -4.20
C ALA A 473 23.99 -10.34 -4.69
N ASN A 474 23.00 -10.24 -5.59
CA ASN A 474 22.36 -8.97 -5.89
C ASN A 474 21.25 -8.72 -4.87
N LEU A 475 21.47 -7.76 -3.98
CA LEU A 475 20.57 -7.40 -2.90
C LEU A 475 19.91 -6.06 -3.20
N LYS A 476 18.57 -6.02 -3.23
CA LYS A 476 17.82 -4.81 -3.60
C LYS A 476 16.87 -4.41 -2.50
N ILE A 477 16.98 -3.18 -2.02
CA ILE A 477 16.02 -2.63 -1.06
C ILE A 477 14.81 -2.12 -1.84
N THR A 478 13.65 -2.62 -1.47
CA THR A 478 12.39 -2.26 -2.10
C THR A 478 11.47 -1.63 -1.07
N GLU A 479 11.01 -0.41 -1.39
CA GLU A 479 10.03 0.34 -0.61
C GLU A 479 8.67 0.28 -1.28
N ILE A 480 7.61 0.34 -0.48
CA ILE A 480 6.26 0.42 -1.02
C ILE A 480 6.03 1.82 -1.59
N PRO A 481 5.72 1.95 -2.89
CA PRO A 481 5.58 3.25 -3.51
C PRO A 481 4.38 4.02 -2.92
N PRO A 482 4.45 5.37 -2.88
CA PRO A 482 3.37 6.23 -2.40
C PRO A 482 2.16 6.27 -3.35
N GLY A 483 2.33 5.82 -4.60
CA GLY A 483 1.33 5.83 -5.66
C GLY A 483 1.24 4.50 -6.40
N PRO A 484 0.68 4.50 -7.62
CA PRO A 484 0.64 3.30 -8.44
C PRO A 484 2.04 2.68 -8.62
N PRO A 485 2.14 1.35 -8.52
CA PRO A 485 3.43 0.68 -8.52
C PRO A 485 4.01 0.67 -9.94
N VAL A 486 5.33 0.75 -10.02
CA VAL A 486 6.09 0.66 -11.26
C VAL A 486 7.16 -0.42 -11.11
N LEU A 487 7.68 -0.93 -12.24
CA LEU A 487 8.74 -1.93 -12.23
C LEU A 487 9.99 -1.41 -11.48
N SER A 488 10.48 -0.24 -11.87
CA SER A 488 11.54 0.53 -11.22
C SER A 488 11.35 2.02 -11.56
N ASP A 489 12.00 2.91 -10.81
CA ASP A 489 11.99 4.35 -11.10
C ASP A 489 12.62 4.68 -12.47
N LEU A 490 13.59 3.86 -12.89
CA LEU A 490 14.22 3.89 -14.21
C LEU A 490 14.23 2.48 -14.80
N VAL A 491 13.71 2.32 -16.01
CA VAL A 491 13.68 1.05 -16.75
C VAL A 491 14.20 1.30 -18.17
N ALA A 492 15.12 0.44 -18.61
CA ALA A 492 15.58 0.39 -19.99
C ALA A 492 15.17 -0.95 -20.60
N GLU A 493 14.37 -0.90 -21.66
CA GLU A 493 13.95 -2.09 -22.39
C GLU A 493 14.82 -2.29 -23.64
N VAL A 494 15.45 -3.46 -23.73
CA VAL A 494 16.33 -3.80 -24.85
C VAL A 494 15.58 -4.71 -25.81
N TYR A 495 15.29 -4.18 -27.00
CA TYR A 495 14.64 -4.90 -28.09
C TYR A 495 15.63 -5.23 -29.19
N GLY A 496 15.40 -6.34 -29.90
CA GLY A 496 16.14 -6.70 -31.10
C GLY A 496 15.21 -7.18 -32.21
N PRO A 497 15.69 -7.18 -33.46
CA PRO A 497 14.94 -7.75 -34.58
C PRO A 497 14.73 -9.27 -34.39
N PRO A 498 13.77 -9.89 -35.08
CA PRO A 498 13.48 -11.32 -34.96
C PRO A 498 14.68 -12.24 -35.20
N GLU A 499 15.67 -11.79 -35.98
CA GLU A 499 16.89 -12.54 -36.29
C GLU A 499 17.99 -12.39 -35.22
N ALA A 500 17.82 -11.50 -34.23
CA ALA A 500 18.80 -11.28 -33.19
C ALA A 500 18.92 -12.50 -32.26
N SER A 501 20.14 -12.94 -32.00
CA SER A 501 20.38 -13.98 -31.01
C SER A 501 20.19 -13.44 -29.58
N ILE A 502 19.77 -14.31 -28.66
CA ILE A 502 19.67 -13.97 -27.23
C ILE A 502 21.01 -13.43 -26.71
N ASP A 503 22.14 -14.01 -27.12
CA ASP A 503 23.46 -13.57 -26.70
C ASP A 503 23.76 -12.12 -27.11
N SER A 504 23.29 -11.70 -28.28
CA SER A 504 23.45 -10.32 -28.74
C SER A 504 22.63 -9.35 -27.88
N LEU A 505 21.40 -9.71 -27.52
CA LEU A 505 20.55 -8.93 -26.61
C LEU A 505 21.16 -8.83 -25.21
N VAL A 506 21.71 -9.93 -24.69
CA VAL A 506 22.40 -9.96 -23.40
C VAL A 506 23.65 -9.07 -23.43
N ALA A 507 24.43 -9.10 -24.51
CA ALA A 507 25.60 -8.24 -24.66
C ALA A 507 25.23 -6.75 -24.69
N VAL A 508 24.15 -6.38 -25.38
CA VAL A 508 23.63 -5.00 -25.38
C VAL A 508 23.10 -4.62 -24.00
N SER A 509 22.33 -5.49 -23.35
CA SER A 509 21.82 -5.29 -21.98
C SER A 509 22.96 -5.02 -20.99
N LYS A 510 24.04 -5.81 -21.04
CA LYS A 510 25.24 -5.59 -20.20
C LYS A 510 25.91 -4.24 -20.45
N ARG A 511 25.90 -3.74 -21.69
CA ARG A 511 26.41 -2.41 -22.00
C ARG A 511 25.53 -1.30 -21.41
N VAL A 512 24.22 -1.42 -21.58
CA VAL A 512 23.24 -0.48 -20.99
C VAL A 512 23.37 -0.47 -19.47
N ARG A 513 23.48 -1.64 -18.84
CA ARG A 513 23.75 -1.78 -17.40
C ARG A 513 25.02 -1.06 -16.98
N ALA A 514 26.13 -1.27 -17.68
CA ALA A 514 27.40 -0.61 -17.36
C ALA A 514 27.35 0.92 -17.49
N ASP A 515 26.52 1.45 -18.39
CA ASP A 515 26.30 2.89 -18.53
C ASP A 515 25.39 3.43 -17.41
N MET A 516 24.37 2.67 -17.00
CA MET A 516 23.52 3.00 -15.85
C MET A 516 24.31 3.01 -14.53
N GLU A 517 25.18 2.01 -14.30
CA GLU A 517 26.03 1.92 -13.09
C GLU A 517 27.01 3.09 -12.95
N LYS A 518 27.38 3.75 -14.05
CA LYS A 518 28.25 4.95 -14.03
C LYS A 518 27.48 6.25 -13.83
N THR A 519 26.16 6.22 -13.94
CA THR A 519 25.32 7.41 -13.86
C THR A 519 25.13 7.80 -12.41
N GLU A 520 25.49 9.04 -12.05
CA GLU A 520 25.35 9.55 -10.68
C GLU A 520 23.88 9.49 -10.23
N GLY A 521 23.65 8.93 -9.04
CA GLY A 521 22.32 8.79 -8.45
C GLY A 521 21.55 7.53 -8.86
N VAL A 522 22.08 6.71 -9.78
CA VAL A 522 21.50 5.39 -10.12
C VAL A 522 22.13 4.32 -9.24
N VAL A 523 21.29 3.56 -8.53
CA VAL A 523 21.68 2.48 -7.60
C VAL A 523 20.89 1.21 -7.91
N ASP A 524 21.31 0.08 -7.34
CA ASP A 524 20.65 -1.23 -7.46
C ASP A 524 20.41 -1.66 -8.92
N VAL A 525 21.36 -1.36 -9.82
CA VAL A 525 21.22 -1.68 -11.25
C VAL A 525 21.20 -3.19 -11.44
N ASP A 526 20.17 -3.68 -12.11
CA ASP A 526 20.01 -5.07 -12.43
C ASP A 526 19.36 -5.26 -13.80
N ASP A 527 19.47 -6.48 -14.32
CA ASP A 527 18.92 -6.88 -15.60
C ASP A 527 18.32 -8.29 -15.51
N TYR A 528 17.36 -8.59 -16.37
CA TYR A 528 16.68 -9.89 -16.41
C TYR A 528 17.48 -10.98 -17.15
N SER A 529 18.75 -10.73 -17.53
CA SER A 529 19.53 -11.74 -18.22
C SER A 529 19.95 -12.86 -17.27
N GLU A 530 19.85 -14.10 -17.74
CA GLU A 530 20.25 -15.25 -16.95
C GLU A 530 21.77 -15.37 -16.91
N ALA A 531 22.32 -15.53 -15.70
CA ALA A 531 23.72 -15.93 -15.55
C ALA A 531 23.95 -17.30 -16.22
N GLN A 532 25.16 -17.47 -16.78
CA GLN A 532 25.57 -18.77 -17.30
C GLN A 532 25.55 -19.79 -16.16
N HIS A 533 24.90 -20.92 -16.42
CA HIS A 533 24.79 -22.03 -15.48
C HIS A 533 24.90 -23.34 -16.26
N ASP A 534 25.40 -24.36 -15.57
CA ASP A 534 25.63 -25.66 -16.18
C ASP A 534 24.30 -26.37 -16.45
N LYS A 535 24.17 -26.94 -17.64
CA LYS A 535 23.07 -27.82 -18.02
C LYS A 535 23.64 -29.15 -18.48
N MET A 536 23.26 -30.23 -17.81
CA MET A 536 23.61 -31.58 -18.24
C MET A 536 22.56 -32.10 -19.21
N HIS A 537 22.95 -32.27 -20.47
CA HIS A 537 22.09 -32.85 -21.50
C HIS A 537 22.36 -34.35 -21.64
N PHE A 538 21.37 -35.16 -21.26
CA PHE A 538 21.42 -36.60 -21.48
C PHE A 538 21.02 -36.94 -22.92
N HIS A 539 22.03 -37.09 -23.79
CA HIS A 539 21.82 -37.51 -25.17
C HIS A 539 21.67 -39.03 -25.26
N LEU A 540 20.43 -39.51 -25.35
CA LEU A 540 20.14 -40.92 -25.49
C LEU A 540 20.50 -41.43 -26.91
N ASN A 541 21.35 -42.47 -26.97
CA ASN A 541 21.52 -43.24 -28.19
C ASN A 541 20.27 -44.11 -28.42
N ARG A 542 19.39 -43.64 -29.33
CA ARG A 542 18.10 -44.26 -29.62
C ARG A 542 18.23 -45.67 -30.20
N GLU A 543 19.25 -45.93 -31.01
CA GLU A 543 19.48 -47.24 -31.61
C GLU A 543 19.87 -48.27 -30.56
N LYS A 544 20.82 -47.92 -29.67
CA LYS A 544 21.22 -48.79 -28.55
C LYS A 544 20.07 -49.06 -27.59
N ALA A 545 19.25 -48.04 -27.31
CA ALA A 545 18.05 -48.19 -26.47
C ALA A 545 17.05 -49.15 -27.11
N ALA A 546 16.75 -48.98 -28.41
CA ALA A 546 15.84 -49.85 -29.15
C ALA A 546 16.33 -51.30 -29.23
N LEU A 547 17.62 -51.53 -29.50
CA LEU A 547 18.21 -52.87 -29.49
C LEU A 547 18.18 -53.55 -28.12
N SER A 548 18.13 -52.76 -27.04
CA SER A 548 18.00 -53.27 -25.67
C SER A 548 16.54 -53.41 -25.22
N GLY A 549 15.57 -53.11 -26.09
CA GLY A 549 14.14 -53.14 -25.76
C GLY A 549 13.67 -52.01 -24.84
N ILE A 550 14.45 -50.94 -24.68
CA ILE A 550 14.15 -49.81 -23.79
C ILE A 550 13.65 -48.63 -24.62
N SER A 551 12.49 -48.11 -24.25
CA SER A 551 11.90 -46.92 -24.87
C SER A 551 12.54 -45.62 -24.36
N VAL A 552 12.48 -44.57 -25.17
CA VAL A 552 12.93 -43.21 -24.76
C VAL A 552 12.15 -42.73 -23.53
N ALA A 553 10.86 -43.09 -23.42
CA ALA A 553 10.00 -42.73 -22.31
C ALA A 553 10.44 -43.38 -20.99
N GLU A 554 10.80 -44.67 -21.00
CA GLU A 554 11.31 -45.37 -19.81
C GLU A 554 12.63 -44.77 -19.31
N VAL A 555 13.54 -44.40 -20.23
CA VAL A 555 14.78 -43.71 -19.85
C VAL A 555 14.47 -42.36 -19.21
N ALA A 556 13.60 -41.56 -19.82
CA ALA A 556 13.23 -40.26 -19.28
C ALA A 556 12.55 -40.37 -17.90
N GLN A 557 11.66 -41.35 -17.72
CA GLN A 557 11.00 -41.61 -16.44
C GLN A 557 12.01 -42.05 -15.38
N THR A 558 12.95 -42.94 -15.72
CA THR A 558 14.00 -43.41 -14.81
C THR A 558 14.89 -42.25 -14.36
N LEU A 559 15.29 -41.38 -15.29
CA LEU A 559 16.07 -40.17 -14.97
C LEU A 559 15.29 -39.23 -14.07
N ARG A 560 13.98 -39.05 -14.30
CA ARG A 560 13.13 -38.22 -13.44
C ARG A 560 13.06 -38.76 -12.02
N ILE A 561 12.80 -40.07 -11.86
CA ILE A 561 12.75 -40.74 -10.55
C ILE A 561 14.10 -40.59 -9.82
N ALA A 562 15.21 -40.76 -10.53
CA ALA A 562 16.54 -40.63 -9.95
C ALA A 562 16.91 -39.18 -9.57
N ALA A 563 16.39 -38.19 -10.29
CA ALA A 563 16.76 -36.78 -10.10
C ALA A 563 15.86 -36.03 -9.10
N ALA A 564 14.54 -36.28 -9.12
CA ALA A 564 13.55 -35.51 -8.37
C ALA A 564 12.58 -36.38 -7.57
N GLY A 565 12.81 -37.70 -7.54
CA GLY A 565 11.81 -38.63 -7.02
C GLY A 565 10.57 -38.70 -7.92
N GLN A 566 9.60 -39.49 -7.48
CA GLN A 566 8.28 -39.54 -8.10
C GLN A 566 7.26 -39.96 -7.04
N THR A 567 6.20 -39.17 -6.90
CA THR A 567 5.00 -39.58 -6.17
C THR A 567 4.33 -40.75 -6.90
N VAL A 568 4.25 -41.89 -6.23
CA VAL A 568 3.71 -43.14 -6.79
C VAL A 568 2.35 -43.53 -6.20
N GLY A 569 1.99 -42.95 -5.07
CA GLY A 569 0.76 -43.26 -4.35
C GLY A 569 0.52 -42.25 -3.25
N ILE A 570 -0.46 -42.54 -2.41
CA ILE A 570 -0.81 -41.72 -1.26
C ILE A 570 -1.09 -42.66 -0.09
N VAL A 571 -0.51 -42.36 1.06
CA VAL A 571 -0.82 -43.00 2.35
C VAL A 571 -1.94 -42.19 3.02
N HIS A 572 -3.01 -42.88 3.41
CA HIS A 572 -4.17 -42.29 4.06
C HIS A 572 -4.06 -42.52 5.56
N VAL A 573 -3.68 -41.48 6.29
CA VAL A 573 -3.61 -41.52 7.76
C VAL A 573 -4.72 -40.62 8.29
N ASP A 574 -5.61 -41.16 9.12
CA ASP A 574 -6.80 -40.44 9.62
C ASP A 574 -6.47 -39.15 10.38
N SER A 575 -5.26 -39.06 10.97
CA SER A 575 -4.78 -37.86 11.67
C SER A 575 -4.23 -36.78 10.76
N GLU A 576 -3.91 -37.10 9.50
CA GLU A 576 -3.30 -36.18 8.56
C GLU A 576 -4.35 -35.45 7.74
N SER A 577 -4.27 -34.12 7.74
CA SER A 577 -5.21 -33.27 6.97
C SER A 577 -4.86 -33.19 5.49
N GLN A 578 -3.59 -33.46 5.15
CA GLN A 578 -3.12 -33.60 3.78
C GLN A 578 -2.67 -35.04 3.55
N PRO A 579 -3.00 -35.63 2.40
CA PRO A 579 -2.56 -36.98 2.11
C PRO A 579 -1.03 -37.04 2.00
N LEU A 580 -0.40 -38.04 2.61
CA LEU A 580 1.05 -38.25 2.55
C LEU A 580 1.39 -38.89 1.20
N GLU A 581 2.36 -38.33 0.47
CA GLU A 581 2.78 -38.77 -0.88
C GLU A 581 3.83 -39.89 -0.90
#